data_AF-A0A971RQX4-F1
#
_entry.id   AF-A0A971RQX4-F1
#
_cell.length_a   1.000
_cell.length_b   1.000
_cell.length_c   1.000
_cell.angle_alpha   90.00
_cell.angle_beta   90.00
_cell.angle_gamma   90.00
#
_symmetry.space_group_name_H-M   'P 1'
#
loop_
_entity.id
_entity.type
_entity.pdbx_description
1 polymer ?
#
loop_
_entity_poly.entity_id
_entity_poly.type
_entity_poly.pdbx_seq_one_letter_code
_entity_poly.pdbx_strand_id
1 'polypeptide(L)'
;MRRPNWLLIIVLLGVLASGTQLAYKAQLEPFARQVGLAVASEEIIDASWWPALQAAGVRFAVVTEPEQIALLPAGVQPVIEVNPESWPQWRALSLAPAAFMFSNNQFTEEIAEEVRAREVPVGILEFRPPADFAADPTSWEGYLLRVYNQPAHPFIDEYTIAVRERQVGLVVVRLDPIGNPPLGVEHVEQVSAALAADGHAFATSLHPREVVATYGWVFWVQALALGALAAWGLGLVLDEHWQRVLVFLPVLAVLAIWALEPFIGLWRTRQLVALAAALAYPGAGIIWWLKGSGPAGTKGHSSSCPLRGALYDFAALTAFCLAGGLAIHATLSHFAFHLNILQFMGVKLAYALPLGLAGLLILVHCLRYGLGAGLRLRHRYLRWLVLAIALVVCLLAVYVLLNRTGNQSRVRILPIELEFRQWLYRTFWVRPRTKEFLGYPILLVGLYLWRRQVRLLGGPAVLLGLIAQLSLVNTFEHLHHPILLSLIRSGLGLAIGVTLGLIGLAVMHVILPAREGW
;
A
#
# COMPACT_ATOMS: atom_id res chain seq x y z
N MET A 1 -7.36 17.60 12.51
CA MET A 1 -8.54 17.85 11.64
C MET A 1 -9.20 16.51 11.33
N ARG A 2 -10.28 16.14 12.03
CA ARG A 2 -11.07 14.94 11.71
C ARG A 2 -11.85 15.27 10.43
N ARG A 3 -11.52 14.64 9.31
CA ARG A 3 -12.37 14.72 8.11
C ARG A 3 -13.73 14.11 8.49
N PRO A 4 -14.86 14.72 8.12
CA PRO A 4 -16.15 14.06 8.28
C PRO A 4 -16.14 12.89 7.28
N ASN A 5 -15.81 11.70 7.79
CA ASN A 5 -15.86 10.47 7.00
C ASN A 5 -17.33 10.11 6.86
N TRP A 6 -17.96 10.65 5.82
CA TRP A 6 -19.29 10.27 5.39
C TRP A 6 -19.21 8.86 4.85
N LEU A 7 -19.74 7.94 5.63
CA LEU A 7 -19.77 6.53 5.35
C LEU A 7 -21.12 6.20 4.73
N LEU A 8 -21.11 5.59 3.56
CA LEU A 8 -22.33 5.04 2.99
C LEU A 8 -22.41 3.55 3.30
N ILE A 9 -23.54 3.11 3.85
CA ILE A 9 -23.97 1.72 3.75
C ILE A 9 -25.02 1.66 2.65
N ILE A 10 -24.67 0.95 1.59
CA ILE A 10 -25.61 0.47 0.59
C ILE A 10 -25.95 -0.95 0.97
N VAL A 11 -27.24 -1.23 1.05
CA VAL A 11 -27.69 -2.61 1.10
C VAL A 11 -28.00 -3.04 -0.32
N LEU A 12 -27.24 -4.00 -0.83
CA LEU A 12 -27.68 -4.81 -1.95
C LEU A 12 -28.57 -5.89 -1.36
N LEU A 13 -29.88 -5.75 -1.55
CA LEU A 13 -30.78 -6.87 -1.35
C LEU A 13 -30.28 -7.99 -2.25
N GLY A 14 -29.81 -9.09 -1.65
CA GLY A 14 -29.50 -10.30 -2.39
C GLY A 14 -30.73 -10.66 -3.20
N VAL A 15 -30.57 -10.57 -4.52
CA VAL A 15 -31.52 -11.08 -5.50
C VAL A 15 -32.95 -10.60 -5.22
N LEU A 16 -33.24 -9.35 -5.57
CA LEU A 16 -34.55 -9.05 -6.16
C LEU A 16 -34.64 -9.88 -7.45
N ALA A 17 -35.07 -11.13 -7.28
CA ALA A 17 -35.33 -12.16 -8.26
C ALA A 17 -34.60 -11.99 -9.61
N SER A 18 -33.34 -12.44 -9.72
CA SER A 18 -32.88 -12.86 -11.04
C SER A 18 -33.82 -13.99 -11.45
N GLY A 19 -34.50 -13.86 -12.60
CA GLY A 19 -35.50 -14.84 -13.06
C GLY A 19 -34.98 -16.29 -13.11
N THR A 20 -33.66 -16.48 -13.06
CA THR A 20 -32.97 -17.77 -12.93
C THR A 20 -33.16 -18.47 -11.57
N GLN A 21 -33.32 -17.76 -10.45
CA GLN A 21 -33.59 -18.39 -9.14
C GLN A 21 -35.07 -18.78 -8.96
N LEU A 22 -35.99 -18.02 -9.58
CA LEU A 22 -37.42 -18.40 -9.65
C LEU A 22 -37.62 -19.71 -10.44
N ALA A 23 -36.84 -19.94 -11.49
CA ALA A 23 -36.87 -21.20 -12.25
C ALA A 23 -36.42 -22.42 -11.40
N TYR A 24 -35.43 -22.24 -10.54
CA TYR A 24 -34.98 -23.28 -9.60
C TYR A 24 -36.04 -23.57 -8.50
N LYS A 25 -36.78 -22.54 -8.05
CA LYS A 25 -37.88 -22.68 -7.10
C LYS A 25 -39.02 -23.55 -7.66
N ALA A 26 -39.42 -23.33 -8.92
CA ALA A 26 -40.45 -24.13 -9.58
C ALA A 26 -40.07 -25.62 -9.72
N GLN A 27 -38.77 -25.94 -9.81
CA GLN A 27 -38.29 -27.32 -9.89
C GLN A 27 -38.18 -28.01 -8.52
N LEU A 28 -38.01 -27.25 -7.43
CA LEU A 28 -37.81 -27.79 -6.08
C LEU A 28 -39.10 -27.89 -5.25
N GLU A 29 -40.16 -27.15 -5.62
CA GLU A 29 -41.47 -27.20 -4.96
C GLU A 29 -42.10 -28.61 -4.87
N PRO A 30 -42.05 -29.46 -5.92
CA PRO A 30 -42.55 -30.83 -5.85
C PRO A 30 -41.78 -31.69 -4.85
N PHE A 31 -40.46 -31.48 -4.73
CA PHE A 31 -39.57 -32.23 -3.85
C PHE A 31 -39.74 -31.81 -2.37
N ALA A 32 -39.89 -30.51 -2.12
CA ALA A 32 -40.15 -29.97 -0.77
C ALA A 32 -41.49 -30.47 -0.18
N ARG A 33 -42.53 -30.60 -1.01
CA ARG A 33 -43.84 -31.17 -0.60
C ARG A 33 -43.76 -32.66 -0.26
N GLN A 34 -42.86 -33.41 -0.88
CA GLN A 34 -42.70 -34.86 -0.64
C GLN A 34 -41.97 -35.19 0.67
N VAL A 35 -41.12 -34.30 1.17
CA VAL A 35 -40.26 -34.57 2.34
C VAL A 35 -40.83 -33.95 3.63
N GLY A 36 -41.98 -33.26 3.58
CA GLY A 36 -42.61 -32.66 4.76
C GLY A 36 -41.79 -31.51 5.38
N LEU A 37 -40.79 -31.00 4.66
CA LEU A 37 -40.04 -29.81 5.05
C LEU A 37 -40.87 -28.59 4.69
N ALA A 38 -41.67 -28.12 5.65
CA ALA A 38 -42.27 -26.80 5.60
C ALA A 38 -41.16 -25.74 5.74
N VAL A 39 -40.43 -25.46 4.67
CA VAL A 39 -39.63 -24.24 4.58
C VAL A 39 -40.59 -23.13 4.21
N ALA A 40 -41.17 -22.49 5.23
CA ALA A 40 -41.84 -21.22 5.10
C ALA A 40 -40.81 -20.19 4.58
N SER A 41 -40.73 -20.06 3.27
CA SER A 41 -39.92 -19.06 2.57
C SER A 41 -40.82 -17.90 2.14
N GLU A 42 -41.53 -17.35 3.13
CA GLU A 42 -42.44 -16.21 2.98
C GLU A 42 -41.76 -14.85 3.23
N GLU A 43 -40.48 -14.78 3.60
CA GLU A 43 -39.80 -13.50 3.84
C GLU A 43 -38.61 -13.30 2.90
N ILE A 44 -38.88 -12.98 1.64
CA ILE A 44 -37.86 -12.36 0.78
C ILE A 44 -38.50 -11.16 0.09
N ILE A 45 -38.10 -9.98 0.57
CA ILE A 45 -38.57 -8.62 0.24
C ILE A 45 -39.90 -8.28 0.89
N ASP A 46 -39.86 -8.06 2.19
CA ASP A 46 -40.99 -7.45 2.87
C ASP A 46 -40.62 -6.00 3.20
N ALA A 47 -41.51 -5.06 2.87
CA ALA A 47 -41.31 -3.64 3.13
C ALA A 47 -41.03 -3.35 4.63
N SER A 48 -41.28 -4.34 5.50
CA SER A 48 -40.97 -4.39 6.93
C SER A 48 -39.49 -4.26 7.27
N TRP A 49 -38.54 -4.60 6.38
CA TRP A 49 -37.10 -4.45 6.68
C TRP A 49 -36.62 -3.00 6.55
N TRP A 50 -37.27 -2.19 5.72
CA TRP A 50 -36.82 -0.83 5.42
C TRP A 50 -36.74 0.09 6.64
N PRO A 51 -37.70 0.10 7.58
CA PRO A 51 -37.58 0.85 8.83
C PRO A 51 -36.33 0.48 9.63
N ALA A 52 -36.01 -0.81 9.76
CA ALA A 52 -34.82 -1.28 10.49
C ALA A 52 -33.52 -0.88 9.76
N LEU A 53 -33.46 -1.05 8.44
CA LEU A 53 -32.32 -0.63 7.62
C LEU A 53 -32.11 0.90 7.68
N GLN A 54 -33.18 1.69 7.63
CA GLN A 54 -33.10 3.14 7.78
C GLN A 54 -32.65 3.57 9.17
N ALA A 55 -33.06 2.84 10.23
CA ALA A 55 -32.56 3.03 11.58
C ALA A 55 -31.07 2.68 11.71
N ALA A 56 -30.61 1.67 10.98
CA ALA A 56 -29.19 1.32 10.84
C ALA A 56 -28.39 2.29 9.95
N GLY A 57 -28.97 3.43 9.52
CA GLY A 57 -28.26 4.46 8.76
C GLY A 57 -28.19 4.21 7.24
N VAL A 58 -28.93 3.23 6.72
CA VAL A 58 -29.03 2.99 5.28
C VAL A 58 -29.91 4.07 4.65
N ARG A 59 -29.37 4.75 3.63
CA ARG A 59 -30.05 5.81 2.87
C ARG A 59 -29.95 5.61 1.36
N PHE A 60 -29.24 4.58 0.92
CA PHE A 60 -28.93 4.32 -0.48
C PHE A 60 -29.07 2.83 -0.76
N ALA A 61 -29.54 2.49 -1.96
CA ALA A 61 -29.68 1.12 -2.42
C ALA A 61 -29.13 1.00 -3.85
N VAL A 62 -28.38 -0.07 -4.13
CA VAL A 62 -27.93 -0.35 -5.50
C VAL A 62 -29.10 -0.94 -6.27
N VAL A 63 -29.28 -0.40 -7.46
CA VAL A 63 -30.29 -0.82 -8.42
C VAL A 63 -29.59 -1.28 -9.68
N THR A 64 -29.92 -2.48 -10.16
CA THR A 64 -29.43 -3.06 -11.41
C THR A 64 -30.44 -2.92 -12.54
N GLU A 65 -31.73 -2.85 -12.21
CA GLU A 65 -32.82 -2.79 -13.18
C GLU A 65 -33.79 -1.64 -12.86
N PRO A 66 -34.31 -0.92 -13.87
CA PRO A 66 -35.24 0.19 -13.66
C PRO A 66 -36.45 -0.10 -12.78
N GLU A 67 -37.00 -1.31 -12.87
CA GLU A 67 -38.19 -1.73 -12.14
C GLU A 67 -37.98 -1.68 -10.61
N GLN A 68 -36.75 -1.89 -10.16
CA GLN A 68 -36.41 -1.90 -8.74
C GLN A 68 -36.52 -0.51 -8.10
N ILE A 69 -36.53 0.58 -8.87
CA ILE A 69 -36.73 1.93 -8.33
C ILE A 69 -38.09 2.08 -7.69
N ALA A 70 -39.13 1.45 -8.26
CA ALA A 70 -40.48 1.50 -7.71
C ALA A 70 -40.60 0.80 -6.35
N LEU A 71 -39.63 -0.04 -6.00
CA LEU A 71 -39.58 -0.80 -4.74
C LEU A 71 -38.86 -0.04 -3.61
N LEU A 72 -38.26 1.12 -3.92
CA LEU A 72 -37.53 1.91 -2.93
C LEU A 72 -38.49 2.72 -2.04
N PRO A 73 -38.34 2.68 -0.71
CA PRO A 73 -39.17 3.47 0.19
C PRO A 73 -38.79 4.96 0.12
N ALA A 74 -39.69 5.81 0.60
CA ALA A 74 -39.42 7.24 0.71
C ALA A 74 -38.15 7.52 1.53
N GLY A 75 -37.27 8.37 1.00
CA GLY A 75 -36.01 8.76 1.64
C GLY A 75 -34.80 7.88 1.32
N VAL A 76 -34.95 6.80 0.54
CA VAL A 76 -33.83 6.02 -0.01
C VAL A 76 -33.56 6.44 -1.44
N GLN A 77 -32.31 6.81 -1.74
CA GLN A 77 -31.91 7.21 -3.08
C GLN A 77 -31.25 6.05 -3.85
N PRO A 78 -31.52 5.89 -5.16
CA PRO A 78 -30.92 4.83 -5.95
C PRO A 78 -29.46 5.15 -6.30
N VAL A 79 -28.61 4.11 -6.22
CA VAL A 79 -27.29 4.07 -6.85
C VAL A 79 -27.36 3.10 -8.01
N ILE A 80 -27.17 3.60 -9.22
CA ILE A 80 -27.42 2.81 -10.44
C ILE A 80 -26.15 2.04 -10.81
N GLU A 81 -26.25 0.71 -10.87
CA GLU A 81 -25.21 -0.12 -11.49
C GLU A 81 -25.41 -0.13 -13.01
N VAL A 82 -24.44 0.42 -13.73
CA VAL A 82 -24.46 0.56 -15.18
C VAL A 82 -23.58 -0.50 -15.82
N ASN A 83 -24.13 -1.16 -16.84
CA ASN A 83 -23.37 -1.91 -17.82
C ASN A 83 -23.76 -1.46 -19.24
N PRO A 84 -22.94 -1.73 -20.27
CA PRO A 84 -23.26 -1.32 -21.64
C PRO A 84 -24.61 -1.81 -22.16
N GLU A 85 -25.09 -2.95 -21.66
CA GLU A 85 -26.34 -3.57 -22.06
C GLU A 85 -27.59 -2.89 -21.45
N SER A 86 -27.49 -2.40 -20.21
CA SER A 86 -28.58 -1.75 -19.46
C SER A 86 -28.62 -0.24 -19.67
N TRP A 87 -27.52 0.39 -20.11
CA TRP A 87 -27.44 1.84 -20.28
C TRP A 87 -28.58 2.45 -21.11
N PRO A 88 -29.02 1.87 -22.25
CA PRO A 88 -30.12 2.44 -23.02
C PRO A 88 -31.42 2.59 -22.23
N GLN A 89 -31.71 1.66 -21.31
CA GLN A 89 -32.89 1.71 -20.45
C GLN A 89 -32.76 2.84 -19.42
N TRP A 90 -31.56 2.99 -18.83
CA TRP A 90 -31.26 4.06 -17.89
C TRP A 90 -31.28 5.46 -18.51
N ARG A 91 -30.82 5.56 -19.76
CA ARG A 91 -30.82 6.80 -20.54
C ARG A 91 -32.23 7.33 -20.74
N ALA A 92 -33.19 6.45 -21.05
CA ALA A 92 -34.58 6.83 -21.32
C ALA A 92 -35.31 7.42 -20.11
N LEU A 93 -34.90 7.08 -18.88
CA LEU A 93 -35.61 7.46 -17.65
C LEU A 93 -35.23 8.85 -17.15
N SER A 94 -34.16 9.48 -17.66
CA SER A 94 -33.70 10.83 -17.29
C SER A 94 -33.66 11.10 -15.77
N LEU A 95 -33.36 10.07 -14.97
CA LEU A 95 -33.33 10.16 -13.51
C LEU A 95 -32.05 10.86 -13.02
N ALA A 96 -32.17 11.53 -11.88
CA ALA A 96 -31.05 12.03 -11.08
C ALA A 96 -30.77 11.07 -9.91
N PRO A 97 -30.00 9.99 -10.11
CA PRO A 97 -29.62 9.08 -9.04
C PRO A 97 -28.62 9.76 -8.09
N ALA A 98 -28.40 9.14 -6.93
CA ALA A 98 -27.38 9.61 -5.99
C ALA A 98 -25.95 9.35 -6.50
N ALA A 99 -25.74 8.23 -7.20
CA ALA A 99 -24.47 7.87 -7.82
C ALA A 99 -24.67 6.87 -8.97
N PHE A 100 -23.72 6.85 -9.91
CA PHE A 100 -23.57 5.76 -10.88
C PHE A 100 -22.43 4.84 -10.46
N MET A 101 -22.47 3.56 -10.81
CA MET A 101 -21.41 2.60 -10.58
C MET A 101 -21.26 1.72 -11.80
N PHE A 102 -20.09 1.69 -12.42
CA PHE A 102 -19.87 0.81 -13.58
C PHE A 102 -19.61 -0.63 -13.12
N SER A 103 -20.37 -1.56 -13.67
CA SER A 103 -20.14 -2.99 -13.45
C SER A 103 -18.71 -3.34 -13.88
N ASN A 104 -17.96 -4.01 -13.00
CA ASN A 104 -16.55 -4.36 -13.21
C ASN A 104 -15.59 -3.20 -13.56
N ASN A 105 -15.97 -1.94 -13.31
CA ASN A 105 -15.22 -0.75 -13.76
C ASN A 105 -15.05 -0.65 -15.28
N GLN A 106 -16.00 -1.18 -16.06
CA GLN A 106 -15.96 -1.17 -17.52
C GLN A 106 -17.05 -0.29 -18.13
N PHE A 107 -16.69 0.52 -19.11
CA PHE A 107 -17.61 1.43 -19.82
C PHE A 107 -17.08 1.80 -21.22
N THR A 108 -17.99 2.21 -22.11
CA THR A 108 -17.63 2.82 -23.40
C THR A 108 -17.49 4.33 -23.27
N GLU A 109 -16.76 4.98 -24.17
CA GLU A 109 -16.56 6.44 -24.17
C GLU A 109 -17.88 7.21 -24.23
N GLU A 110 -18.85 6.75 -25.03
CA GLU A 110 -20.18 7.36 -25.13
C GLU A 110 -20.91 7.36 -23.78
N ILE A 111 -20.94 6.21 -23.09
CA ILE A 111 -21.58 6.09 -21.77
C ILE A 111 -20.87 7.00 -20.76
N ALA A 112 -19.53 7.05 -20.81
CA ALA A 112 -18.74 7.90 -19.93
C ALA A 112 -19.08 9.39 -20.11
N GLU A 113 -19.18 9.86 -21.35
CA GLU A 113 -19.56 11.25 -21.64
C GLU A 113 -20.96 11.59 -21.12
N GLU A 114 -21.94 10.73 -21.35
CA GLU A 114 -23.31 10.96 -20.90
C GLU A 114 -23.45 10.92 -19.37
N VAL A 115 -22.75 10.01 -18.70
CA VAL A 115 -22.73 9.94 -17.23
C VAL A 115 -22.05 11.18 -16.65
N ARG A 116 -20.92 11.63 -17.22
CA ARG A 116 -20.22 12.85 -16.79
C ARG A 116 -21.09 14.09 -16.94
N ALA A 117 -21.87 14.19 -18.01
CA ALA A 117 -22.79 15.30 -18.26
C ALA A 117 -23.88 15.45 -17.17
N ARG A 118 -24.13 14.41 -16.37
CA ARG A 118 -25.10 14.47 -15.26
C ARG A 118 -24.52 15.06 -13.96
N GLU A 119 -23.21 15.28 -13.88
CA GLU A 119 -22.51 15.84 -12.70
C GLU A 119 -22.77 15.08 -11.38
N VAL A 120 -23.07 13.79 -11.48
CA VAL A 120 -23.35 12.89 -10.35
C VAL A 120 -22.07 12.09 -9.98
N PRO A 121 -21.84 11.78 -8.69
CA PRO A 121 -20.72 10.92 -8.28
C PRO A 121 -20.70 9.54 -8.97
N VAL A 122 -19.50 9.04 -9.24
CA VAL A 122 -19.28 7.74 -9.88
C VAL A 122 -18.46 6.81 -8.98
N GLY A 123 -19.00 5.63 -8.72
CA GLY A 123 -18.41 4.58 -7.93
C GLY A 123 -17.36 3.78 -8.70
N ILE A 124 -16.13 3.71 -8.16
CA ILE A 124 -15.07 2.81 -8.62
C ILE A 124 -14.93 1.61 -7.67
N LEU A 125 -15.10 0.41 -8.21
CA LEU A 125 -15.03 -0.85 -7.47
C LEU A 125 -13.59 -1.17 -7.07
N GLU A 126 -13.34 -1.35 -5.77
CA GLU A 126 -12.00 -1.51 -5.21
C GLU A 126 -11.24 -2.74 -5.72
N PHE A 127 -11.91 -3.88 -5.86
CA PHE A 127 -11.30 -5.18 -6.17
C PHE A 127 -11.42 -5.56 -7.65
N ARG A 128 -11.80 -4.60 -8.51
CA ARG A 128 -11.92 -4.80 -9.96
C ARG A 128 -10.84 -3.98 -10.67
N PRO A 129 -10.30 -4.48 -11.79
CA PRO A 129 -9.28 -3.74 -12.54
C PRO A 129 -9.88 -2.42 -13.05
N PRO A 130 -9.25 -1.26 -12.80
CA PRO A 130 -9.79 0.04 -13.19
C PRO A 130 -9.43 0.39 -14.65
N ALA A 131 -9.45 -0.59 -15.57
CA ALA A 131 -8.82 -0.48 -16.89
C ALA A 131 -9.29 0.76 -17.68
N ASP A 132 -10.60 1.01 -17.72
CA ASP A 132 -11.17 2.12 -18.50
C ASP A 132 -10.97 3.47 -17.78
N PHE A 133 -11.05 3.49 -16.45
CA PHE A 133 -10.67 4.67 -15.64
C PHE A 133 -9.18 5.00 -15.73
N ALA A 134 -8.32 4.00 -15.96
CA ALA A 134 -6.88 4.18 -16.07
C ALA A 134 -6.45 4.74 -17.44
N ALA A 135 -7.30 4.62 -18.47
CA ALA A 135 -7.04 5.16 -19.80
C ALA A 135 -7.05 6.70 -19.79
N ASP A 136 -8.05 7.32 -19.15
CA ASP A 136 -8.11 8.76 -18.94
C ASP A 136 -8.59 9.09 -17.51
N PRO A 137 -7.69 9.05 -16.51
CA PRO A 137 -8.06 9.33 -15.13
C PRO A 137 -8.60 10.75 -14.93
N THR A 138 -8.04 11.73 -15.65
CA THR A 138 -8.36 13.16 -15.55
C THR A 138 -9.81 13.47 -15.86
N SER A 139 -10.43 12.72 -16.77
CA SER A 139 -11.84 12.93 -17.13
C SER A 139 -12.83 12.72 -15.97
N TRP A 140 -12.41 12.05 -14.90
CA TRP A 140 -13.25 11.69 -13.76
C TRP A 140 -12.85 12.43 -12.47
N GLU A 141 -12.01 13.45 -12.59
CA GLU A 141 -11.51 14.23 -11.46
C GLU A 141 -12.68 14.87 -10.68
N GLY A 142 -12.81 14.50 -9.41
CA GLY A 142 -13.81 15.05 -8.48
C GLY A 142 -15.12 14.27 -8.42
N TYR A 143 -15.40 13.43 -9.40
CA TYR A 143 -16.62 12.63 -9.42
C TYR A 143 -16.43 11.25 -8.81
N LEU A 144 -15.19 10.75 -8.72
CA LEU A 144 -14.94 9.37 -8.29
C LEU A 144 -15.03 9.15 -6.79
N LEU A 145 -15.70 8.05 -6.43
CA LEU A 145 -15.84 7.57 -5.08
C LEU A 145 -15.50 6.08 -5.01
N ARG A 146 -14.63 5.69 -4.09
CA ARG A 146 -14.20 4.29 -3.95
C ARG A 146 -15.29 3.45 -3.29
N VAL A 147 -15.56 2.28 -3.88
CA VAL A 147 -16.65 1.38 -3.50
C VAL A 147 -16.12 0.01 -3.08
N TYR A 148 -16.49 -0.41 -1.88
CA TYR A 148 -16.32 -1.79 -1.41
C TYR A 148 -17.58 -2.58 -1.77
N ASN A 149 -17.48 -3.45 -2.76
CA ASN A 149 -18.54 -4.37 -3.17
C ASN A 149 -17.92 -5.76 -3.29
N GLN A 150 -18.16 -6.61 -2.30
CA GLN A 150 -17.72 -8.00 -2.26
C GLN A 150 -18.93 -8.93 -2.19
N PRO A 151 -18.76 -10.23 -2.50
CA PRO A 151 -19.78 -11.24 -2.18
C PRO A 151 -20.17 -11.18 -0.70
N ALA A 152 -21.39 -11.59 -0.38
CA ALA A 152 -21.88 -11.57 1.00
C ALA A 152 -20.95 -12.39 1.91
N HIS A 153 -20.53 -11.81 3.04
CA HIS A 153 -19.62 -12.47 3.98
C HIS A 153 -19.90 -12.02 5.43
N PRO A 154 -19.69 -12.89 6.44
CA PRO A 154 -19.97 -12.56 7.84
C PRO A 154 -18.90 -11.67 8.50
N PHE A 155 -17.77 -11.43 7.85
CA PHE A 155 -16.61 -10.77 8.47
C PHE A 155 -16.78 -9.25 8.61
N ILE A 156 -17.33 -8.80 9.74
CA ILE A 156 -17.55 -7.37 10.05
C ILE A 156 -16.24 -6.56 9.96
N ASP A 157 -15.13 -7.14 10.43
CA ASP A 157 -13.81 -6.52 10.40
C ASP A 157 -13.39 -6.10 8.99
N GLU A 158 -13.80 -6.81 7.93
CA GLU A 158 -13.42 -6.45 6.57
C GLU A 158 -14.04 -5.13 6.12
N TYR A 159 -15.28 -4.85 6.55
CA TYR A 159 -15.96 -3.59 6.27
C TYR A 159 -15.30 -2.42 7.03
N THR A 160 -14.97 -2.61 8.32
CA THR A 160 -14.29 -1.58 9.11
C THR A 160 -12.89 -1.29 8.55
N ILE A 161 -12.15 -2.32 8.13
CA ILE A 161 -10.84 -2.17 7.48
C ILE A 161 -10.95 -1.44 6.15
N ALA A 162 -11.94 -1.76 5.31
CA ALA A 162 -12.13 -1.11 4.01
C ALA A 162 -12.31 0.41 4.17
N VAL A 163 -13.12 0.81 5.13
CA VAL A 163 -13.40 2.21 5.43
C VAL A 163 -12.19 2.88 6.08
N ARG A 164 -11.68 2.29 7.17
CA ARG A 164 -10.67 2.89 8.03
C ARG A 164 -9.30 2.95 7.37
N GLU A 165 -8.89 1.85 6.73
CA GLU A 165 -7.55 1.71 6.19
C GLU A 165 -7.46 2.11 4.71
N ARG A 166 -8.54 1.94 3.93
CA ARG A 166 -8.53 2.14 2.47
C ARG A 166 -9.38 3.32 2.01
N GLN A 167 -9.97 4.06 2.96
CA GLN A 167 -10.78 5.26 2.73
C GLN A 167 -11.89 5.04 1.69
N VAL A 168 -12.51 3.88 1.73
CA VAL A 168 -13.72 3.59 0.96
C VAL A 168 -14.82 4.57 1.38
N GLY A 169 -15.44 5.23 0.41
CA GLY A 169 -16.57 6.14 0.66
C GLY A 169 -17.91 5.41 0.64
N LEU A 170 -17.98 4.29 -0.09
CA LEU A 170 -19.21 3.52 -0.32
C LEU A 170 -19.02 2.06 0.05
N VAL A 171 -19.75 1.58 1.05
CA VAL A 171 -19.74 0.18 1.46
C VAL A 171 -21.03 -0.48 1.02
N VAL A 172 -20.91 -1.53 0.21
CA VAL A 172 -22.05 -2.33 -0.23
C VAL A 172 -22.10 -3.61 0.62
N VAL A 173 -23.10 -3.69 1.47
CA VAL A 173 -23.43 -4.87 2.29
C VAL A 173 -24.49 -5.67 1.55
N ARG A 174 -24.17 -6.92 1.20
CA ARG A 174 -25.10 -7.82 0.52
C ARG A 174 -25.85 -8.65 1.55
N LEU A 175 -27.17 -8.67 1.45
CA LEU A 175 -28.00 -9.60 2.20
C LEU A 175 -27.97 -10.97 1.51
N ASP A 176 -27.83 -12.04 2.30
CA ASP A 176 -27.88 -13.41 1.82
C ASP A 176 -28.60 -14.28 2.88
N PRO A 177 -29.93 -14.24 2.94
CA PRO A 177 -30.71 -14.95 3.96
C PRO A 177 -30.63 -16.47 3.83
N ILE A 178 -30.20 -16.97 2.66
CA ILE A 178 -30.08 -18.41 2.35
C ILE A 178 -28.63 -18.90 2.53
N GLY A 179 -27.69 -17.96 2.70
CA GLY A 179 -26.28 -18.24 2.91
C GLY A 179 -25.98 -19.03 4.19
N ASN A 180 -24.75 -19.54 4.30
CA ASN A 180 -24.25 -20.19 5.51
C ASN A 180 -22.97 -19.49 5.99
N PRO A 181 -23.02 -18.68 7.06
CA PRO A 181 -24.20 -18.34 7.88
C PRO A 181 -25.19 -17.42 7.13
N PRO A 182 -26.48 -17.39 7.52
CA PRO A 182 -27.46 -16.50 6.92
C PRO A 182 -27.17 -15.04 7.29
N LEU A 183 -27.18 -14.16 6.30
CA LEU A 183 -26.86 -12.73 6.44
C LEU A 183 -28.13 -11.90 6.20
N GLY A 184 -28.83 -11.59 7.29
CA GLY A 184 -30.05 -10.77 7.29
C GLY A 184 -29.83 -9.32 7.73
N VAL A 185 -30.92 -8.65 8.12
CA VAL A 185 -30.90 -7.25 8.61
C VAL A 185 -29.97 -7.07 9.81
N GLU A 186 -29.92 -8.04 10.71
CA GLU A 186 -29.02 -8.03 11.87
C GLU A 186 -27.54 -7.84 11.47
N HIS A 187 -27.12 -8.44 10.35
CA HIS A 187 -25.74 -8.27 9.87
C HIS A 187 -25.46 -6.82 9.47
N VAL A 188 -26.43 -6.15 8.82
CA VAL A 188 -26.31 -4.74 8.45
C VAL A 188 -26.25 -3.86 9.70
N GLU A 189 -27.06 -4.15 10.71
CA GLU A 189 -27.05 -3.45 12.00
C GLU A 189 -25.70 -3.61 12.71
N GLN A 190 -25.13 -4.81 12.73
CA GLN A 190 -23.82 -5.08 13.32
C GLN A 190 -22.70 -4.33 12.59
N VAL A 191 -22.72 -4.33 11.24
CA VAL A 191 -21.76 -3.57 10.43
C VAL A 191 -21.91 -2.06 10.67
N SER A 192 -23.14 -1.55 10.70
CA SER A 192 -23.43 -0.15 10.99
C SER A 192 -22.96 0.27 12.38
N ALA A 193 -23.27 -0.53 13.41
CA ALA A 193 -22.84 -0.29 14.78
C ALA A 193 -21.32 -0.29 14.92
N ALA A 194 -20.63 -1.22 14.25
CA ALA A 194 -19.16 -1.27 14.24
C ALA A 194 -18.54 -0.01 13.60
N LEU A 195 -19.10 0.46 12.47
CA LEU A 195 -18.62 1.67 11.79
C LEU A 195 -18.93 2.94 12.58
N ALA A 196 -20.09 3.00 13.24
CA ALA A 196 -20.44 4.09 14.15
C ALA A 196 -19.53 4.11 15.39
N ALA A 197 -19.17 2.95 15.94
CA ALA A 197 -18.23 2.81 17.06
C ALA A 197 -16.82 3.29 16.69
N ASP A 198 -16.40 3.09 15.43
CA ASP A 198 -15.15 3.65 14.87
C ASP A 198 -15.22 5.18 14.63
N GLY A 199 -16.38 5.81 14.87
CA GLY A 199 -16.60 7.26 14.78
C GLY A 199 -16.96 7.76 13.38
N HIS A 200 -17.43 6.88 12.50
CA HIS A 200 -17.91 7.25 11.17
C HIS A 200 -19.37 7.74 11.21
N ALA A 201 -19.69 8.73 10.38
CA ALA A 201 -21.04 9.29 10.27
C ALA A 201 -21.67 8.89 8.94
N PHE A 202 -22.98 8.59 8.93
CA PHE A 202 -23.67 8.16 7.72
C PHE A 202 -24.08 9.36 6.84
N ALA A 203 -23.79 9.29 5.54
CA ALA A 203 -24.14 10.38 4.63
C ALA A 203 -25.65 10.41 4.34
N THR A 204 -26.21 11.61 4.15
CA THR A 204 -27.60 11.82 3.71
C THR A 204 -27.71 12.15 2.22
N SER A 205 -26.62 12.63 1.60
CA SER A 205 -26.51 12.93 0.18
C SER A 205 -25.10 12.62 -0.31
N LEU A 206 -24.98 12.23 -1.58
CA LEU A 206 -23.71 12.05 -2.27
C LEU A 206 -23.41 13.30 -3.09
N HIS A 207 -22.25 13.90 -2.87
CA HIS A 207 -21.77 15.05 -3.62
C HIS A 207 -20.42 14.75 -4.25
N PRO A 208 -20.15 15.29 -5.45
CA PRO A 208 -18.81 15.27 -6.02
C PRO A 208 -17.80 15.82 -5.02
N ARG A 209 -16.64 15.18 -4.94
CA ARG A 209 -15.55 15.61 -4.06
C ARG A 209 -14.79 16.74 -4.72
N GLU A 210 -14.57 17.81 -3.98
CA GLU A 210 -13.53 18.77 -4.36
C GLU A 210 -12.20 18.04 -4.44
N VAL A 211 -11.59 18.05 -5.63
CA VAL A 211 -10.25 17.53 -5.77
C VAL A 211 -9.31 18.53 -5.16
N VAL A 212 -8.61 18.08 -4.12
CA VAL A 212 -7.48 18.83 -3.59
C VAL A 212 -6.48 18.93 -4.74
N ALA A 213 -6.41 20.12 -5.34
CA ALA A 213 -5.54 20.38 -6.46
C ALA A 213 -4.12 19.97 -6.09
N THR A 214 -3.59 18.97 -6.78
CA THR A 214 -2.18 18.61 -6.64
C THR A 214 -1.38 19.78 -7.18
N TYR A 215 -0.71 20.50 -6.31
CA TYR A 215 0.11 21.63 -6.73
C TYR A 215 1.23 21.13 -7.65
N GLY A 216 1.13 21.39 -8.95
CA GLY A 216 2.13 20.96 -9.94
C GLY A 216 3.56 21.43 -9.61
N TRP A 217 3.71 22.54 -8.89
CA TRP A 217 5.02 23.01 -8.42
C TRP A 217 5.69 22.05 -7.42
N VAL A 218 4.93 21.29 -6.62
CA VAL A 218 5.47 20.30 -5.69
C VAL A 218 6.23 19.22 -6.45
N PHE A 219 5.70 18.77 -7.59
CA PHE A 219 6.37 17.80 -8.46
C PHE A 219 7.74 18.33 -8.94
N TRP A 220 7.79 19.57 -9.42
CA TRP A 220 9.03 20.17 -9.89
C TRP A 220 10.06 20.42 -8.78
N VAL A 221 9.60 20.78 -7.58
CA VAL A 221 10.46 20.87 -6.40
C VAL A 221 11.06 19.50 -6.06
N GLN A 222 10.29 18.42 -6.15
CA GLN A 222 10.80 17.06 -5.93
C GLN A 222 11.80 16.64 -7.02
N ALA A 223 11.55 16.97 -8.28
CA ALA A 223 12.49 16.73 -9.38
C ALA A 223 13.83 17.45 -9.14
N LEU A 224 13.78 18.71 -8.69
CA LEU A 224 14.97 19.49 -8.32
C LEU A 224 15.70 18.85 -7.13
N ALA A 225 14.98 18.49 -6.06
CA ALA A 225 15.55 17.85 -4.87
C ALA A 225 16.23 16.52 -5.20
N LEU A 226 15.62 15.73 -6.08
CA LEU A 226 16.19 14.48 -6.58
C LEU A 226 17.49 14.72 -7.35
N GLY A 227 17.51 15.71 -8.23
CA GLY A 227 18.73 16.08 -8.95
C GLY A 227 19.83 16.59 -8.02
N ALA A 228 19.48 17.34 -6.97
CA ALA A 228 20.41 17.79 -5.93
C ALA A 228 20.98 16.61 -5.12
N LEU A 229 20.14 15.64 -4.77
CA LEU A 229 20.56 14.42 -4.10
C LEU A 229 21.50 13.58 -4.97
N ALA A 230 21.19 13.44 -6.27
CA ALA A 230 22.06 12.75 -7.22
C ALA A 230 23.42 13.45 -7.35
N ALA A 231 23.43 14.78 -7.45
CA ALA A 231 24.65 15.58 -7.48
C ALA A 231 25.48 15.37 -6.21
N TRP A 232 24.85 15.42 -5.04
CA TRP A 232 25.50 15.16 -3.76
C TRP A 232 26.07 13.74 -3.69
N GLY A 233 25.28 12.72 -4.03
CA GLY A 233 25.69 11.31 -4.00
C GLY A 233 26.87 11.02 -4.95
N LEU A 234 26.85 11.58 -6.15
CA LEU A 234 27.97 11.52 -7.10
C LEU A 234 29.19 12.28 -6.59
N GLY A 235 29.00 13.46 -5.97
CA GLY A 235 30.07 14.25 -5.39
C GLY A 235 30.80 13.54 -4.25
N LEU A 236 30.14 12.61 -3.56
CA LEU A 236 30.84 11.76 -2.60
C LEU A 236 31.84 10.82 -3.30
N VAL A 237 31.56 10.36 -4.52
CA VAL A 237 32.32 9.30 -5.24
C VAL A 237 33.39 9.90 -6.14
N LEU A 238 33.11 11.05 -6.74
CA LEU A 238 33.94 11.71 -7.74
C LEU A 238 34.89 12.74 -7.12
N ASP A 239 35.99 13.02 -7.82
CA ASP A 239 37.00 14.01 -7.42
C ASP A 239 36.46 15.46 -7.48
N GLU A 240 37.11 16.37 -6.74
CA GLU A 240 36.70 17.79 -6.61
C GLU A 240 36.50 18.52 -7.95
N HIS A 241 37.23 18.12 -9.00
CA HIS A 241 37.07 18.71 -10.33
C HIS A 241 35.67 18.50 -10.90
N TRP A 242 35.10 17.30 -10.73
CA TRP A 242 33.77 16.95 -11.22
C TRP A 242 32.65 17.56 -10.37
N GLN A 243 32.91 17.88 -9.10
CA GLN A 243 31.92 18.45 -8.20
C GLN A 243 31.35 19.79 -8.67
N ARG A 244 32.14 20.62 -9.38
CA ARG A 244 31.67 21.89 -9.95
C ARG A 244 30.64 21.69 -11.06
N VAL A 245 30.81 20.65 -11.87
CA VAL A 245 29.88 20.31 -12.96
C VAL A 245 28.57 19.73 -12.40
N LEU A 246 28.64 19.01 -11.27
CA LEU A 246 27.46 18.41 -10.63
C LEU A 246 26.43 19.43 -10.12
N VAL A 247 26.82 20.69 -9.90
CA VAL A 247 25.90 21.76 -9.47
C VAL A 247 24.82 22.05 -10.52
N PHE A 248 25.09 21.78 -11.80
CA PHE A 248 24.11 21.94 -12.87
C PHE A 248 23.14 20.76 -13.01
N LEU A 249 23.45 19.61 -12.41
CA LEU A 249 22.64 18.38 -12.53
C LEU A 249 21.18 18.55 -12.08
N PRO A 250 20.85 19.30 -11.01
CA PRO A 250 19.45 19.51 -10.60
C PRO A 250 18.64 20.25 -11.65
N VAL A 251 19.22 21.31 -12.23
CA VAL A 251 18.58 22.10 -13.28
C VAL A 251 18.43 21.26 -14.55
N LEU A 252 19.47 20.51 -14.93
CA LEU A 252 19.42 19.60 -16.07
C LEU A 252 18.38 18.49 -15.90
N ALA A 253 18.20 17.96 -14.68
CA ALA A 253 17.17 16.96 -14.40
C ALA A 253 15.76 17.54 -14.63
N VAL A 254 15.48 18.74 -14.12
CA VAL A 254 14.19 19.43 -14.34
C VAL A 254 13.96 19.69 -15.82
N LEU A 255 14.96 20.23 -16.53
CA LEU A 255 14.86 20.52 -17.96
C LEU A 255 14.65 19.25 -18.79
N ALA A 256 15.36 18.16 -18.47
CA ALA A 256 15.19 16.88 -19.14
C ALA A 256 13.79 16.29 -18.90
N ILE A 257 13.29 16.31 -17.66
CA ILE A 257 11.94 15.86 -17.35
C ILE A 257 10.90 16.68 -18.11
N TRP A 258 11.03 18.01 -18.09
CA TRP A 258 10.13 18.92 -18.80
C TRP A 258 10.13 18.70 -20.32
N ALA A 259 11.31 18.52 -20.92
CA ALA A 259 11.43 18.27 -22.36
C ALA A 259 10.90 16.89 -22.79
N LEU A 260 11.01 15.87 -21.93
CA LEU A 260 10.59 14.50 -22.22
C LEU A 260 9.11 14.23 -21.90
N GLU A 261 8.49 15.02 -21.03
CA GLU A 261 7.11 14.81 -20.58
C GLU A 261 6.09 14.70 -21.73
N PRO A 262 6.12 15.54 -22.79
CA PRO A 262 5.18 15.43 -23.90
C PRO A 262 5.28 14.11 -24.68
N PHE A 263 6.46 13.48 -24.70
CA PHE A 263 6.69 12.24 -25.43
C PHE A 263 6.35 10.99 -24.60
N ILE A 264 6.59 11.06 -23.29
CA ILE A 264 6.40 9.93 -22.36
C ILE A 264 4.97 9.90 -21.83
N GLY A 265 4.35 11.07 -21.64
CA GLY A 265 3.06 11.25 -21.00
C GLY A 265 3.18 11.46 -19.49
N LEU A 266 2.30 12.33 -18.95
CA LEU A 266 2.30 12.80 -17.57
C LEU A 266 2.40 11.69 -16.51
N TRP A 267 1.59 10.63 -16.64
CA TRP A 267 1.52 9.55 -15.65
C TRP A 267 2.78 8.71 -15.60
N ARG A 268 3.34 8.39 -16.77
CA ARG A 268 4.59 7.62 -16.88
C ARG A 268 5.77 8.44 -16.38
N THR A 269 5.83 9.74 -16.70
CA THR A 269 6.86 10.66 -16.17
C THR A 269 6.85 10.67 -14.65
N ARG A 270 5.68 10.80 -14.01
CA ARG A 270 5.56 10.75 -12.54
C ARG A 270 6.04 9.43 -11.96
N GLN A 271 5.69 8.29 -12.57
CA GLN A 271 6.18 6.98 -12.13
C GLN A 271 7.70 6.84 -12.27
N LEU A 272 8.30 7.38 -13.34
CA LEU A 272 9.74 7.35 -13.55
C LEU A 272 10.50 8.22 -12.53
N VAL A 273 10.00 9.43 -12.25
CA VAL A 273 10.59 10.31 -11.22
C VAL A 273 10.46 9.67 -9.83
N ALA A 274 9.30 9.08 -9.52
CA ALA A 274 9.10 8.33 -8.29
C ALA A 274 10.05 7.13 -8.16
N LEU A 275 10.25 6.36 -9.24
CA LEU A 275 11.23 5.28 -9.27
C LEU A 275 12.65 5.80 -9.06
N ALA A 276 13.02 6.90 -9.71
CA ALA A 276 14.33 7.50 -9.54
C ALA A 276 14.56 7.95 -8.09
N ALA A 277 13.56 8.52 -7.43
CA ALA A 277 13.61 8.81 -5.99
C ALA A 277 13.75 7.54 -5.14
N ALA A 278 12.97 6.50 -5.43
CA ALA A 278 13.04 5.21 -4.72
C ALA A 278 14.41 4.55 -4.79
N LEU A 279 15.18 4.82 -5.84
CA LEU A 279 16.55 4.33 -6.01
C LEU A 279 17.60 5.27 -5.39
N ALA A 280 17.46 6.58 -5.63
CA ALA A 280 18.44 7.57 -5.26
C ALA A 280 18.56 7.73 -3.74
N TYR A 281 17.45 7.79 -3.01
CA TYR A 281 17.47 8.04 -1.57
C TYR A 281 18.09 6.87 -0.77
N PRO A 282 17.60 5.62 -0.88
CA PRO A 282 18.25 4.49 -0.24
C PRO A 282 19.69 4.28 -0.74
N GLY A 283 19.92 4.43 -2.05
CA GLY A 283 21.25 4.29 -2.65
C GLY A 283 22.26 5.30 -2.10
N ALA A 284 21.87 6.56 -1.97
CA ALA A 284 22.70 7.62 -1.39
C ALA A 284 23.00 7.33 0.09
N GLY A 285 22.02 6.86 0.87
CA GLY A 285 22.22 6.44 2.25
C GLY A 285 23.22 5.29 2.39
N ILE A 286 23.14 4.28 1.52
CA ILE A 286 24.08 3.14 1.48
C ILE A 286 25.50 3.61 1.13
N ILE A 287 25.65 4.46 0.11
CA ILE A 287 26.95 5.01 -0.31
C ILE A 287 27.58 5.84 0.81
N TRP A 288 26.77 6.68 1.45
CA TRP A 288 27.19 7.51 2.59
C TRP A 288 27.65 6.64 3.75
N TRP A 289 26.86 5.63 4.13
CA TRP A 289 27.17 4.73 5.24
C TRP A 289 28.50 4.00 5.01
N LEU A 290 28.69 3.44 3.82
CA LEU A 290 29.88 2.66 3.51
C LEU A 290 31.17 3.51 3.47
N LYS A 291 31.06 4.78 3.06
CA LYS A 291 32.17 5.74 3.11
C LYS A 291 32.50 6.19 4.51
N GLY A 292 31.47 6.49 5.31
CA GLY A 292 31.63 6.83 6.73
C GLY A 292 32.20 5.68 7.56
N SER A 293 31.99 4.44 7.10
CA SER A 293 32.49 3.22 7.73
C SER A 293 33.82 2.72 7.14
N GLY A 294 34.60 3.60 6.50
CA GLY A 294 35.91 3.28 5.93
C GLY A 294 36.88 2.67 6.96
N PRO A 295 37.96 1.97 6.50
CA PRO A 295 38.91 1.33 7.39
C PRO A 295 39.51 2.35 8.38
N ALA A 296 39.69 1.92 9.63
CA ALA A 296 40.32 2.71 10.68
C ALA A 296 41.69 3.22 10.19
N GLY A 297 41.78 4.52 9.88
CA GLY A 297 43.06 5.15 9.54
C GLY A 297 43.04 6.32 8.54
N THR A 298 41.99 6.54 7.74
CA THR A 298 42.10 7.53 6.65
C THR A 298 41.43 8.89 6.85
N LYS A 299 40.50 9.06 7.81
CA LYS A 299 40.05 10.39 8.27
C LYS A 299 39.69 10.31 9.75
N GLY A 300 40.18 11.28 10.54
CA GLY A 300 40.10 11.36 12.01
C GLY A 300 38.70 11.45 12.64
N HIS A 301 37.74 10.62 12.23
CA HIS A 301 36.55 10.36 13.04
C HIS A 301 36.94 9.41 14.17
N SER A 302 37.50 10.05 15.20
CA SER A 302 37.52 9.68 16.62
C SER A 302 36.82 8.37 16.96
N SER A 303 37.59 7.45 17.55
CA SER A 303 37.38 6.79 18.87
C SER A 303 35.96 6.78 19.47
N SER A 304 34.93 6.64 18.65
CA SER A 304 33.54 6.59 19.08
C SER A 304 33.19 5.12 19.32
N CYS A 305 32.53 4.86 20.46
CA CYS A 305 32.05 3.54 20.81
C CYS A 305 31.30 2.91 19.62
N PRO A 306 31.65 1.69 19.17
CA PRO A 306 31.04 1.05 18.00
C PRO A 306 29.51 1.01 18.05
N LEU A 307 28.95 0.94 19.27
CA LEU A 307 27.51 1.04 19.52
C LEU A 307 26.92 2.38 19.08
N ARG A 308 27.53 3.50 19.51
CA ARG A 308 27.07 4.85 19.14
C ARG A 308 27.16 5.07 17.64
N GLY A 309 28.23 4.58 17.01
CA GLY A 309 28.38 4.62 15.57
C GLY A 309 27.29 3.83 14.84
N ALA A 310 26.96 2.63 15.31
CA ALA A 310 25.91 1.79 14.69
C ALA A 310 24.52 2.41 14.81
N LEU A 311 24.20 3.03 15.95
CA LEU A 311 22.95 3.76 16.14
C LEU A 311 22.86 4.98 15.21
N TYR A 312 23.97 5.71 15.05
CA TYR A 312 24.03 6.83 14.11
C TYR A 312 23.85 6.37 12.65
N ASP A 313 24.53 5.30 12.24
CA ASP A 313 24.39 4.73 10.90
C ASP A 313 22.95 4.27 10.64
N PHE A 314 22.33 3.62 11.63
CA PHE A 314 20.92 3.20 11.54
C PHE A 314 19.99 4.40 11.38
N ALA A 315 20.16 5.44 12.21
CA ALA A 315 19.33 6.63 12.16
C ALA A 315 19.48 7.35 10.81
N ALA A 316 20.71 7.48 10.30
CA ALA A 316 20.97 8.09 9.01
C ALA A 316 20.37 7.29 7.85
N LEU A 317 20.57 5.97 7.80
CA LEU A 317 19.95 5.09 6.78
C LEU A 317 18.42 5.18 6.80
N THR A 318 17.84 5.19 8.00
CA THR A 318 16.39 5.37 8.17
C THR A 318 15.95 6.73 7.66
N ALA A 319 16.67 7.81 7.98
CA ALA A 319 16.33 9.15 7.53
C ALA A 319 16.35 9.26 5.99
N PHE A 320 17.37 8.68 5.33
CA PHE A 320 17.41 8.59 3.88
C PHE A 320 16.21 7.82 3.31
N CYS A 321 15.88 6.65 3.87
CA CYS A 321 14.76 5.84 3.40
C CYS A 321 13.40 6.50 3.65
N LEU A 322 13.22 7.15 4.80
CA LEU A 322 12.01 7.91 5.13
C LEU A 322 11.84 9.12 4.20
N ALA A 323 12.92 9.88 3.97
CA ALA A 323 12.91 11.00 3.03
C ALA A 323 12.58 10.51 1.61
N GLY A 324 13.14 9.39 1.17
CA GLY A 324 12.80 8.76 -0.10
C GLY A 324 11.33 8.36 -0.19
N GLY A 325 10.80 7.68 0.82
CA GLY A 325 9.38 7.33 0.90
C GLY A 325 8.46 8.55 0.82
N LEU A 326 8.76 9.60 1.59
CA LEU A 326 7.99 10.85 1.57
C LEU A 326 8.09 11.57 0.23
N ALA A 327 9.27 11.59 -0.41
CA ALA A 327 9.46 12.18 -1.73
C ALA A 327 8.66 11.44 -2.81
N ILE A 328 8.64 10.09 -2.77
CA ILE A 328 7.82 9.27 -3.67
C ILE A 328 6.33 9.60 -3.46
N HIS A 329 5.88 9.61 -2.20
CA HIS A 329 4.49 9.92 -1.87
C HIS A 329 4.10 11.31 -2.40
N ALA A 330 4.94 12.32 -2.18
CA ALA A 330 4.71 13.67 -2.67
C ALA A 330 4.67 13.74 -4.21
N THR A 331 5.56 13.02 -4.89
CA THR A 331 5.63 12.95 -6.36
C THR A 331 4.38 12.30 -6.96
N LEU A 332 3.85 11.29 -6.28
CA LEU A 332 2.69 10.51 -6.72
C LEU A 332 1.36 10.99 -6.12
N SER A 333 1.34 12.08 -5.35
CA SER A 333 0.20 12.55 -4.53
C SER A 333 -1.03 13.05 -5.34
N HIS A 334 -1.41 12.37 -6.41
CA HIS A 334 -2.55 12.66 -7.27
C HIS A 334 -3.77 11.83 -6.89
N PHE A 335 -4.97 12.32 -7.20
CA PHE A 335 -6.20 11.57 -6.94
C PHE A 335 -6.19 10.17 -7.58
N ALA A 336 -5.60 10.01 -8.78
CA ALA A 336 -5.54 8.74 -9.50
C ALA A 336 -4.76 7.66 -8.74
N PHE A 337 -3.70 8.03 -8.01
CA PHE A 337 -2.93 7.12 -7.17
C PHE A 337 -3.60 6.90 -5.80
N HIS A 338 -4.24 7.93 -5.24
CA HIS A 338 -4.97 7.82 -3.97
C HIS A 338 -6.21 6.92 -4.08
N LEU A 339 -6.90 6.96 -5.21
CA LEU A 339 -8.05 6.11 -5.52
C LEU A 339 -7.66 4.72 -6.07
N ASN A 340 -6.36 4.43 -6.14
CA ASN A 340 -5.84 3.16 -6.65
C ASN A 340 -6.20 2.87 -8.13
N ILE A 341 -6.52 3.91 -8.92
CA ILE A 341 -6.74 3.82 -10.38
C ILE A 341 -5.42 3.49 -11.05
N LEU A 342 -4.39 4.25 -10.68
CA LEU A 342 -3.01 4.01 -11.06
C LEU A 342 -2.24 3.50 -9.83
N GLN A 343 -1.40 2.49 -10.05
CA GLN A 343 -0.50 1.95 -9.04
C GLN A 343 0.95 2.20 -9.44
N PHE A 344 1.83 2.31 -8.46
CA PHE A 344 3.27 2.41 -8.74
C PHE A 344 3.78 1.06 -9.26
N MET A 345 4.24 1.01 -10.51
CA MET A 345 4.74 -0.23 -11.14
C MET A 345 6.18 -0.58 -10.78
N GLY A 346 6.93 0.38 -10.23
CA GLY A 346 8.36 0.26 -9.94
C GLY A 346 8.71 -0.48 -8.65
N VAL A 347 7.74 -0.96 -7.86
CA VAL A 347 7.96 -1.54 -6.52
C VAL A 347 9.06 -2.60 -6.52
N LYS A 348 9.04 -3.52 -7.50
CA LYS A 348 10.02 -4.61 -7.60
C LYS A 348 11.44 -4.08 -7.82
N LEU A 349 11.60 -3.08 -8.68
CA LEU A 349 12.90 -2.46 -8.98
C LEU A 349 13.39 -1.61 -7.80
N ALA A 350 12.48 -0.87 -7.16
CA ALA A 350 12.75 -0.05 -5.98
C ALA A 350 13.31 -0.87 -4.81
N TYR A 351 12.92 -2.14 -4.67
CA TYR A 351 13.56 -3.06 -3.72
C TYR A 351 14.86 -3.67 -4.24
N ALA A 352 14.84 -4.23 -5.45
CA ALA A 352 15.92 -5.09 -5.92
C ALA A 352 17.21 -4.32 -6.18
N LEU A 353 17.12 -3.12 -6.77
CA LEU A 353 18.29 -2.36 -7.19
C LEU A 353 19.08 -1.77 -6.00
N PRO A 354 18.47 -1.10 -5.00
CA PRO A 354 19.23 -0.61 -3.85
C PRO A 354 19.83 -1.74 -3.02
N LEU A 355 19.12 -2.87 -2.88
CA LEU A 355 19.64 -4.05 -2.19
C LEU A 355 20.82 -4.67 -2.95
N GLY A 356 20.71 -4.80 -4.27
CA GLY A 356 21.80 -5.26 -5.13
C GLY A 356 23.01 -4.33 -5.10
N LEU A 357 22.77 -3.01 -5.11
CA LEU A 357 23.81 -1.99 -4.95
C LEU A 357 24.52 -2.14 -3.59
N ALA A 358 23.78 -2.28 -2.49
CA ALA A 358 24.36 -2.54 -1.17
C ALA A 358 25.22 -3.81 -1.17
N GLY A 359 24.71 -4.90 -1.76
CA GLY A 359 25.43 -6.17 -1.88
C GLY A 359 26.74 -6.01 -2.63
N LEU A 360 26.70 -5.35 -3.78
CA LEU A 360 27.88 -5.07 -4.61
C LEU A 360 28.89 -4.18 -3.87
N LEU A 361 28.44 -3.11 -3.22
CA LEU A 361 29.32 -2.17 -2.53
C LEU A 361 29.97 -2.79 -1.29
N ILE A 362 29.20 -3.54 -0.48
CA ILE A 362 29.73 -4.32 0.65
C ILE A 362 30.75 -5.33 0.14
N LEU A 363 30.47 -6.00 -0.97
CA LEU A 363 31.39 -6.96 -1.57
C LEU A 363 32.70 -6.29 -1.99
N VAL A 364 32.63 -5.20 -2.76
CA VAL A 364 33.82 -4.46 -3.20
C VAL A 364 34.64 -3.98 -2.00
N HIS A 365 33.97 -3.52 -0.93
CA HIS A 365 34.64 -3.12 0.30
C HIS A 365 35.36 -4.30 0.97
N CYS A 366 34.70 -5.45 1.10
CA CYS A 366 35.30 -6.68 1.66
C CYS A 366 36.47 -7.19 0.81
N LEU A 367 36.42 -7.06 -0.51
CA LEU A 367 37.52 -7.43 -1.42
C LEU A 367 38.73 -6.50 -1.27
N ARG A 368 38.51 -5.20 -1.07
CA ARG A 368 39.58 -4.20 -0.90
C ARG A 368 40.23 -4.23 0.47
N TYR A 369 39.44 -4.36 1.53
CA TYR A 369 39.88 -4.15 2.91
C TYR A 369 39.85 -5.43 3.77
N GLY A 370 39.47 -6.57 3.20
CA GLY A 370 39.34 -7.84 3.90
C GLY A 370 38.05 -7.96 4.71
N LEU A 371 37.80 -9.18 5.23
CA LEU A 371 36.61 -9.52 6.02
C LEU A 371 36.76 -9.16 7.52
N GLY A 372 37.95 -8.68 7.91
CA GLY A 372 38.35 -8.27 9.26
C GLY A 372 38.64 -9.42 10.24
N ALA A 373 39.11 -9.05 11.45
CA ALA A 373 39.57 -9.95 12.52
C ALA A 373 40.71 -10.91 12.15
N GLY A 374 41.84 -10.40 11.63
CA GLY A 374 43.04 -11.22 11.31
C GLY A 374 42.88 -12.25 10.18
N LEU A 375 41.65 -12.55 9.74
CA LEU A 375 41.33 -13.36 8.57
C LEU A 375 41.59 -12.54 7.29
N ARG A 376 42.88 -12.32 6.99
CA ARG A 376 43.29 -12.19 5.60
C ARG A 376 42.99 -13.55 4.97
N LEU A 377 41.86 -13.69 4.28
CA LEU A 377 41.59 -14.86 3.45
C LEU A 377 42.64 -14.91 2.34
N ARG A 378 43.83 -15.41 2.64
CA ARG A 378 44.91 -15.66 1.68
C ARG A 378 44.40 -16.61 0.59
N HIS A 379 43.58 -17.58 0.97
CA HIS A 379 42.97 -18.52 0.03
C HIS A 379 41.88 -17.86 -0.83
N ARG A 380 42.18 -17.81 -2.13
CA ARG A 380 41.26 -17.40 -3.21
C ARG A 380 39.91 -18.15 -3.12
N TYR A 381 39.92 -19.43 -2.78
CA TYR A 381 38.72 -20.29 -2.74
C TYR A 381 37.69 -19.89 -1.67
N LEU A 382 38.10 -19.63 -0.42
CA LEU A 382 37.15 -19.18 0.60
C LEU A 382 36.55 -17.80 0.26
N ARG A 383 37.31 -16.93 -0.43
CA ARG A 383 36.77 -15.65 -0.90
C ARG A 383 35.64 -15.88 -1.90
N TRP A 384 35.82 -16.77 -2.87
CA TRP A 384 34.78 -17.15 -3.85
C TRP A 384 33.59 -17.86 -3.21
N LEU A 385 33.80 -18.65 -2.15
CA LEU A 385 32.71 -19.31 -1.43
C LEU A 385 31.85 -18.31 -0.66
N VAL A 386 32.45 -17.38 0.09
CA VAL A 386 31.71 -16.30 0.80
C VAL A 386 30.98 -15.41 -0.20
N LEU A 387 31.62 -15.11 -1.34
CA LEU A 387 31.03 -14.44 -2.50
C LEU A 387 29.78 -15.17 -3.02
N ALA A 388 29.88 -16.47 -3.25
CA ALA A 388 28.78 -17.29 -3.74
C ALA A 388 27.64 -17.33 -2.72
N ILE A 389 27.93 -17.46 -1.43
CA ILE A 389 26.93 -17.46 -0.37
C ILE A 389 26.23 -16.10 -0.26
N ALA A 390 26.98 -14.99 -0.29
CA ALA A 390 26.41 -13.65 -0.26
C ALA A 390 25.50 -13.38 -1.48
N LEU A 391 25.93 -13.83 -2.67
CA LEU A 391 25.13 -13.76 -3.89
C LEU A 391 23.86 -14.61 -3.78
N VAL A 392 23.96 -15.86 -3.30
CA VAL A 392 22.81 -16.76 -3.08
C VAL A 392 21.83 -16.17 -2.07
N VAL A 393 22.31 -15.62 -0.95
CA VAL A 393 21.46 -14.96 0.05
C VAL A 393 20.77 -13.72 -0.54
N CYS A 394 21.48 -12.92 -1.33
CA CYS A 394 20.90 -11.78 -2.02
C CYS A 394 19.84 -12.21 -3.04
N LEU A 395 20.12 -13.23 -3.86
CA LEU A 395 19.18 -13.79 -4.83
C LEU A 395 17.96 -14.43 -4.15
N LEU A 396 18.15 -15.11 -3.02
CA LEU A 396 17.07 -15.70 -2.23
C LEU A 396 16.20 -14.62 -1.58
N ALA A 397 16.81 -13.57 -1.03
CA ALA A 397 16.08 -12.42 -0.48
C ALA A 397 15.24 -11.73 -1.58
N VAL A 398 15.84 -11.49 -2.75
CA VAL A 398 15.12 -10.94 -3.92
C VAL A 398 14.00 -11.88 -4.36
N TYR A 399 14.25 -13.19 -4.48
CA TYR A 399 13.25 -14.19 -4.88
C TYR A 399 12.05 -14.26 -3.93
N VAL A 400 12.31 -14.33 -2.61
CA VAL A 400 11.25 -14.37 -1.58
C VAL A 400 10.44 -13.08 -1.59
N LEU A 401 11.09 -11.93 -1.82
CA LEU A 401 10.42 -10.64 -1.89
C LEU A 401 9.56 -10.53 -3.15
N LEU A 402 10.07 -10.90 -4.33
CA LEU A 402 9.32 -10.90 -5.58
C LEU A 402 8.05 -11.77 -5.53
N ASN A 403 8.10 -12.88 -4.80
CA ASN A 403 6.96 -13.78 -4.60
C ASN A 403 5.95 -13.29 -3.54
N ARG A 404 6.31 -12.33 -2.68
CA ARG A 404 5.40 -11.73 -1.69
C ARG A 404 4.78 -10.40 -2.12
N THR A 405 5.31 -9.69 -3.12
CA THR A 405 4.84 -8.36 -3.55
C THR A 405 3.89 -8.39 -4.76
N GLY A 406 3.03 -9.40 -4.87
CA GLY A 406 1.99 -9.50 -5.89
C GLY A 406 0.60 -9.57 -5.26
N ASN A 407 -0.39 -8.96 -5.92
CA ASN A 407 -1.78 -8.80 -5.48
C ASN A 407 -2.52 -10.13 -5.16
N GLN A 408 -1.88 -11.28 -5.36
CA GLN A 408 -2.32 -12.58 -4.86
C GLN A 408 -1.06 -13.36 -4.50
N SER A 409 -0.68 -13.34 -3.22
CA SER A 409 0.42 -14.17 -2.72
C SER A 409 -0.02 -15.63 -2.84
N ARG A 410 0.55 -16.38 -3.79
CA ARG A 410 0.29 -17.83 -3.96
C ARG A 410 0.85 -18.69 -2.81
N VAL A 411 1.46 -18.06 -1.81
CA VAL A 411 2.01 -18.72 -0.63
C VAL A 411 0.98 -18.61 0.50
N ARG A 412 0.46 -19.74 0.97
CA ARG A 412 -0.43 -19.82 2.15
C ARG A 412 0.24 -19.08 3.32
N ILE A 413 -0.47 -18.09 3.86
CA ILE A 413 -0.06 -17.42 5.10
C ILE A 413 -0.17 -18.47 6.23
N LEU A 414 0.86 -18.58 7.07
CA LEU A 414 0.83 -19.52 8.19
C LEU A 414 -0.26 -19.09 9.20
N PRO A 415 -1.04 -20.02 9.78
CA PRO A 415 -2.05 -19.69 10.80
C PRO A 415 -1.49 -18.88 11.97
N ILE A 416 -0.26 -19.19 12.41
CA ILE A 416 0.42 -18.46 13.48
C ILE A 416 0.73 -17.00 13.12
N GLU A 417 0.94 -16.71 11.83
CA GLU A 417 1.14 -15.34 11.34
C GLU A 417 -0.19 -14.55 11.39
N LEU A 418 -1.33 -15.22 11.18
CA LEU A 418 -2.66 -14.59 11.33
C LEU A 418 -2.94 -14.24 12.79
N GLU A 419 -2.70 -15.16 13.72
CA GLU A 419 -2.92 -14.93 15.15
C GLU A 419 -2.02 -13.81 15.69
N PHE A 420 -0.74 -13.81 15.33
CA PHE A 420 0.18 -12.73 15.71
C PHE A 420 -0.27 -11.38 15.14
N ARG A 421 -0.78 -11.33 13.90
CA ARG A 421 -1.35 -10.11 13.32
C ARG A 421 -2.60 -9.64 14.04
N GLN A 422 -3.48 -10.55 14.47
CA GLN A 422 -4.68 -10.21 15.25
C GLN A 422 -4.31 -9.71 16.65
N TRP A 423 -3.32 -10.32 17.30
CA TRP A 423 -2.79 -9.83 18.58
C TRP A 423 -2.23 -8.41 18.45
N LEU A 424 -1.40 -8.15 17.43
CA LEU A 424 -0.88 -6.82 17.16
C LEU A 424 -2.00 -5.79 16.90
N TYR A 425 -3.05 -6.19 16.19
CA TYR A 425 -4.21 -5.34 15.94
C TYR A 425 -4.93 -4.96 17.24
N ARG A 426 -5.20 -5.93 18.12
CA ARG A 426 -5.84 -5.67 19.43
C ARG A 426 -5.00 -4.75 20.32
N THR A 427 -3.68 -4.88 20.27
CA THR A 427 -2.77 -4.11 21.11
C THR A 427 -2.55 -2.68 20.61
N PHE A 428 -2.35 -2.48 19.31
CA PHE A 428 -1.91 -1.18 18.76
C PHE A 428 -2.98 -0.44 17.96
N TRP A 429 -4.19 -0.98 17.87
CA TRP A 429 -5.29 -0.47 17.03
C TRP A 429 -4.95 -0.37 15.52
N VAL A 430 -3.72 -0.67 15.11
CA VAL A 430 -3.22 -0.53 13.75
C VAL A 430 -2.32 -1.73 13.47
N ARG A 431 -2.47 -2.37 12.30
CA ARG A 431 -1.66 -3.53 11.89
C ARG A 431 -0.20 -3.11 11.61
N PRO A 432 0.77 -3.44 12.48
CA PRO A 432 2.17 -3.11 12.25
C PRO A 432 2.77 -4.10 11.24
N ARG A 433 3.74 -3.65 10.42
CA ARG A 433 4.36 -4.51 9.41
C ARG A 433 5.35 -5.48 10.04
N THR A 434 5.03 -6.77 10.03
CA THR A 434 5.83 -7.84 10.67
C THR A 434 7.29 -7.91 10.20
N LYS A 435 7.58 -7.44 8.97
CA LYS A 435 8.94 -7.41 8.39
C LYS A 435 9.90 -6.49 9.15
N GLU A 436 9.39 -5.44 9.77
CA GLU A 436 10.19 -4.43 10.48
C GLU A 436 10.68 -4.93 11.85
N PHE A 437 9.88 -5.76 12.52
CA PHE A 437 10.20 -6.33 13.83
C PHE A 437 11.45 -7.21 13.80
N LEU A 438 11.69 -7.91 12.70
CA LEU A 438 12.86 -8.78 12.56
C LEU A 438 14.02 -8.05 11.86
N GLY A 439 13.72 -7.22 10.86
CA GLY A 439 14.76 -6.56 10.06
C GLY A 439 15.51 -5.45 10.80
N TYR A 440 14.85 -4.63 11.62
CA TYR A 440 15.54 -3.55 12.35
C TYR A 440 16.53 -4.07 13.40
N PRO A 441 16.22 -5.09 14.22
CA PRO A 441 17.21 -5.72 15.10
C PRO A 441 18.41 -6.27 14.33
N ILE A 442 18.17 -6.99 13.23
CA ILE A 442 19.24 -7.56 12.40
C ILE A 442 20.12 -6.46 11.80
N LEU A 443 19.52 -5.35 11.33
CA LEU A 443 20.24 -4.21 10.80
C LEU A 443 21.16 -3.60 11.86
N LEU A 444 20.64 -3.32 13.06
CA LEU A 444 21.40 -2.74 14.17
C LEU A 444 22.60 -3.62 14.56
N VAL A 445 22.38 -4.93 14.71
CA VAL A 445 23.45 -5.89 15.00
C VAL A 445 24.46 -5.94 13.86
N GLY A 446 24.00 -5.94 12.61
CA GLY A 446 24.87 -5.94 11.43
C GLY A 446 25.78 -4.71 11.35
N LEU A 447 25.23 -3.51 11.59
CA LEU A 447 25.98 -2.26 11.62
C LEU A 447 27.00 -2.22 12.76
N TYR A 448 26.64 -2.74 13.94
CA TYR A 448 27.56 -2.87 15.07
C TYR A 448 28.73 -3.81 14.76
N LEU A 449 28.46 -4.99 14.19
CA LEU A 449 29.48 -5.94 13.76
C LEU A 449 30.37 -5.36 12.66
N TRP A 450 29.78 -4.60 11.73
CA TRP A 450 30.53 -3.90 10.69
C TRP A 450 31.56 -2.93 11.27
N ARG A 451 31.15 -2.10 12.25
CA ARG A 451 32.06 -1.17 12.93
C ARG A 451 33.12 -1.86 13.79
N ARG A 452 32.79 -3.03 14.35
CA ARG A 452 33.74 -3.93 15.03
C ARG A 452 34.67 -4.67 14.06
N GLN A 453 34.60 -4.38 12.76
CA GLN A 453 35.37 -5.04 11.71
C GLN A 453 35.05 -6.54 11.55
N VAL A 454 33.96 -7.05 12.11
CA VAL A 454 33.49 -8.43 11.90
C VAL A 454 32.61 -8.48 10.65
N ARG A 455 33.20 -8.16 9.50
CA ARG A 455 32.45 -7.88 8.25
C ARG A 455 31.83 -9.13 7.62
N LEU A 456 32.38 -10.32 7.90
CA LEU A 456 31.81 -11.59 7.43
C LEU A 456 30.37 -11.81 7.92
N LEU A 457 30.09 -11.42 9.16
CA LEU A 457 28.74 -11.51 9.74
C LEU A 457 27.98 -10.19 9.59
N GLY A 458 28.68 -9.05 9.75
CA GLY A 458 28.09 -7.72 9.64
C GLY A 458 27.52 -7.41 8.26
N GLY A 459 28.23 -7.76 7.18
CA GLY A 459 27.80 -7.48 5.80
C GLY A 459 26.46 -8.15 5.45
N PRO A 460 26.33 -9.48 5.57
CA PRO A 460 25.06 -10.18 5.33
C PRO A 460 23.94 -9.72 6.26
N ALA A 461 24.23 -9.46 7.54
CA ALA A 461 23.25 -8.93 8.47
C ALA A 461 22.74 -7.53 8.04
N VAL A 462 23.62 -6.64 7.57
CA VAL A 462 23.20 -5.35 7.00
C VAL A 462 22.30 -5.56 5.79
N LEU A 463 22.63 -6.48 4.87
CA LEU A 463 21.79 -6.76 3.70
C LEU A 463 20.39 -7.26 4.08
N LEU A 464 20.31 -8.21 5.02
CA LEU A 464 19.02 -8.70 5.52
C LEU A 464 18.23 -7.60 6.23
N GLY A 465 18.91 -6.78 7.03
CA GLY A 465 18.31 -5.67 7.74
C GLY A 465 17.83 -4.53 6.84
N LEU A 466 18.52 -4.27 5.72
CA LEU A 466 18.12 -3.27 4.72
C LEU A 466 16.76 -3.60 4.09
N ILE A 467 16.30 -4.85 4.11
CA ILE A 467 14.95 -5.22 3.66
C ILE A 467 13.88 -4.48 4.48
N ALA A 468 14.09 -4.25 5.79
CA ALA A 468 13.17 -3.46 6.61
C ALA A 468 13.20 -1.97 6.23
N GLN A 469 14.38 -1.42 5.89
CA GLN A 469 14.51 -0.04 5.42
C GLN A 469 13.83 0.19 4.05
N LEU A 470 13.94 -0.78 3.14
CA LEU A 470 13.25 -0.74 1.87
C LEU A 470 11.74 -0.99 2.03
N SER A 471 11.34 -1.76 3.07
CA SER A 471 9.93 -1.89 3.47
C SER A 471 9.31 -0.60 3.96
N LEU A 472 10.09 0.25 4.64
CA LEU A 472 9.68 1.58 5.02
C LEU A 472 9.37 2.43 3.78
N VAL A 473 10.25 2.45 2.77
CA VAL A 473 10.04 3.18 1.50
C VAL A 473 8.77 2.70 0.80
N ASN A 474 8.62 1.39 0.66
CA ASN A 474 7.45 0.76 0.05
C ASN A 474 6.14 1.04 0.79
N THR A 475 6.16 1.40 2.08
CA THR A 475 4.95 1.89 2.78
C THR A 475 4.36 3.11 2.09
N PHE A 476 5.22 4.00 1.60
CA PHE A 476 4.80 5.26 0.99
C PHE A 476 4.49 5.15 -0.51
N GLU A 477 4.92 4.05 -1.15
CA GLU A 477 4.55 3.69 -2.53
C GLU A 477 3.08 3.26 -2.68
N HIS A 478 2.42 2.91 -1.57
CA HIS A 478 1.01 2.52 -1.54
C HIS A 478 0.13 3.70 -1.12
N LEU A 479 -0.09 4.64 -2.05
CA LEU A 479 -0.77 5.91 -1.77
C LEU A 479 -2.27 5.79 -1.45
N HIS A 480 -2.87 4.62 -1.71
CA HIS A 480 -4.26 4.37 -1.37
C HIS A 480 -4.52 4.21 0.14
N HIS A 481 -3.46 4.15 0.96
CA HIS A 481 -3.55 4.25 2.40
C HIS A 481 -3.30 5.70 2.86
N PRO A 482 -4.04 6.19 3.87
CA PRO A 482 -3.80 7.51 4.43
C PRO A 482 -2.35 7.66 4.89
N ILE A 483 -1.69 8.75 4.49
CA ILE A 483 -0.29 9.00 4.85
C ILE A 483 -0.07 8.99 6.38
N LEU A 484 -0.99 9.54 7.15
CA LEU A 484 -0.90 9.56 8.62
C LEU A 484 -0.92 8.14 9.19
N LEU A 485 -1.76 7.26 8.63
CA LEU A 485 -1.82 5.86 9.06
C LEU A 485 -0.52 5.13 8.69
N SER A 486 0.02 5.39 7.50
CA SER A 486 1.32 4.89 7.07
C SER A 486 2.47 5.36 7.96
N LEU A 487 2.46 6.63 8.39
CA LEU A 487 3.44 7.19 9.33
C LEU A 487 3.35 6.53 10.72
N ILE A 488 2.15 6.37 11.26
CA ILE A 488 1.93 5.71 12.56
C ILE A 488 2.43 4.26 12.50
N ARG A 489 2.09 3.51 11.43
CA ARG A 489 2.56 2.13 11.22
C ARG A 489 4.08 2.03 11.21
N SER A 490 4.72 2.87 10.39
CA SER A 490 6.17 2.92 10.26
C SER A 490 6.84 3.34 11.57
N GLY A 491 6.27 4.31 12.28
CA GLY A 491 6.77 4.76 13.58
C GLY A 491 6.71 3.68 14.66
N LEU A 492 5.59 2.95 14.73
CA LEU A 492 5.42 1.82 15.65
C LEU A 492 6.38 0.67 15.33
N GLY A 493 6.49 0.31 14.04
CA GLY A 493 7.41 -0.75 13.60
C GLY A 493 8.88 -0.39 13.90
N LEU A 494 9.27 0.87 13.68
CA LEU A 494 10.59 1.36 14.02
C LEU A 494 10.84 1.38 15.53
N ALA A 495 9.91 1.89 16.33
CA ALA A 495 10.07 1.96 17.78
C ALA A 495 10.31 0.56 18.36
N ILE A 496 9.43 -0.40 18.03
CA ILE A 496 9.53 -1.77 18.54
C ILE A 496 10.80 -2.45 18.00
N GLY A 497 11.09 -2.30 16.70
CA GLY A 497 12.27 -2.89 16.08
C GLY A 497 13.59 -2.36 16.66
N VAL A 498 13.66 -1.06 16.97
CA VAL A 498 14.81 -0.46 17.65
C VAL A 498 14.94 -0.98 19.08
N THR A 499 13.85 -1.07 19.84
CA THR A 499 13.89 -1.64 21.20
C THR A 499 14.42 -3.07 21.20
N LEU A 500 13.91 -3.93 20.31
CA LEU A 500 14.40 -5.29 20.15
C LEU A 500 15.85 -5.34 19.68
N GLY A 501 16.25 -4.43 18.79
CA GLY A 501 17.64 -4.31 18.34
C GLY A 501 18.60 -3.89 19.44
N LEU A 502 18.19 -2.97 20.32
CA LEU A 502 18.97 -2.58 21.50
C LEU A 502 19.15 -3.74 22.48
N ILE A 503 18.10 -4.54 22.70
CA ILE A 503 18.19 -5.77 23.50
C ILE A 503 19.19 -6.75 22.86
N GLY A 504 19.08 -6.98 21.55
CA GLY A 504 20.01 -7.83 20.81
C GLY A 504 21.46 -7.33 20.90
N LEU A 505 21.68 -6.02 20.82
CA LEU A 505 22.99 -5.39 20.99
C LEU A 505 23.53 -5.56 22.42
N ALA A 506 22.68 -5.42 23.44
CA ALA A 506 23.08 -5.63 24.84
C ALA A 506 23.54 -7.08 25.06
N VAL A 507 22.77 -8.06 24.56
CA VAL A 507 23.14 -9.48 24.60
C VAL A 507 24.46 -9.71 23.86
N MET A 508 24.64 -9.14 22.67
CA MET A 508 25.88 -9.26 21.90
C MET A 508 27.07 -8.60 22.59
N HIS A 509 26.86 -7.52 23.34
CA HIS A 509 27.92 -6.86 24.10
C HIS A 509 28.39 -7.73 25.28
N VAL A 510 27.47 -8.47 25.90
CA VAL A 510 27.79 -9.45 26.96
C VAL A 510 28.49 -10.69 26.40
N ILE A 511 28.06 -11.21 25.24
CA ILE A 511 28.62 -12.42 24.62
C ILE A 511 29.97 -12.16 23.94
N LEU A 512 30.13 -11.00 23.30
CA LEU A 512 31.38 -10.53 22.69
C LEU A 512 31.95 -9.35 23.49
N PRO A 513 32.37 -9.57 24.76
CA PRO A 513 32.97 -8.51 25.55
C PRO A 513 34.16 -7.97 24.78
N ALA A 514 34.31 -6.65 24.78
CA ALA A 514 35.35 -5.95 24.06
C ALA A 514 36.74 -6.40 24.54
N ARG A 515 37.26 -7.49 23.98
CA ARG A 515 38.71 -7.70 23.91
C ARG A 515 39.21 -6.72 22.86
N GLU A 516 39.79 -5.63 23.34
CA GLU A 516 40.63 -4.73 22.57
C GLU A 516 41.71 -5.58 21.90
N GLY A 517 41.61 -5.76 20.58
CA GLY A 517 42.54 -6.59 19.80
C GLY A 517 41.89 -7.80 19.13
N TRP A 518 41.21 -7.56 18.02
CA TRP A 518 40.93 -8.54 16.98
C TRP A 518 41.20 -7.92 15.61
#